data_AF-Q84XF6-F1
#
_entry.id   AF-Q84XF6-F1
#
_cell.length_a   1.000
_cell.length_b   1.000
_cell.length_c   1.000
_cell.angle_alpha   90.00
_cell.angle_beta   90.00
_cell.angle_gamma   90.00
#
_symmetry.space_group_name_H-M   'P 1'
#
loop_
_entity.id
_entity.type
_entity.pdbx_description
1 polymer ?
#
loop_
_entity_poly.entity_id
_entity_poly.type
_entity_poly.pdbx_seq_one_letter_code
_entity_poly.pdbx_strand_id
1 'polypeptide(L)'
;PYMAVFGIIQIFFSQIPNFHKLSFLSLMAAVMSFAYASIGIALAIAPVAGGKVGKTNMTGTVVGVDVTAAQKIWRSFQAVGDIAFAYAYATVLIEIQDTLRSSPAENKAMKRASFVGVSTTTFFYILCGCLGYAAFGNKAPGDFLTDFGFYEPFWLIDFANACIAVHLIGAYQVFAQPIFQFVE
;
A
#
# COMPACT_ATOMS: atom_id res chain seq x y z
N PRO A 1 13.18 -4.46 -18.80
CA PRO A 1 13.64 -5.78 -18.29
C PRO A 1 12.88 -6.21 -17.01
N TYR A 2 12.88 -5.39 -15.95
CA TYR A 2 12.22 -5.73 -14.67
C TYR A 2 10.72 -5.99 -14.78
N MET A 3 9.98 -5.13 -15.50
CA MET A 3 8.54 -5.34 -15.73
C MET A 3 8.23 -6.61 -16.52
N ALA A 4 9.11 -7.01 -17.44
CA ALA A 4 8.95 -8.26 -18.18
C ALA A 4 9.18 -9.47 -17.27
N VAL A 5 10.19 -9.42 -16.39
CA VAL A 5 10.43 -10.46 -15.38
C VAL A 5 9.25 -10.56 -14.41
N PHE A 6 8.76 -9.42 -13.93
CA PHE A 6 7.56 -9.38 -13.09
C PHE A 6 6.36 -10.02 -13.80
N GLY A 7 6.09 -9.64 -15.06
CA GLY A 7 5.01 -10.24 -15.86
C GLY A 7 5.15 -11.75 -16.04
N ILE A 8 6.36 -12.25 -16.32
CA ILE A 8 6.63 -13.69 -16.42
C ILE A 8 6.33 -14.39 -15.09
N ILE A 9 6.78 -13.83 -13.97
CA ILE A 9 6.47 -14.35 -12.63
C ILE A 9 4.96 -14.41 -12.41
N GLN A 10 4.22 -13.37 -12.81
CA GLN A 10 2.77 -13.36 -12.68
C GLN A 10 2.12 -14.47 -13.50
N ILE A 11 2.54 -14.71 -14.75
CA ILE A 11 1.99 -15.79 -15.58
C ILE A 11 2.11 -17.15 -14.88
N PHE A 12 3.26 -17.43 -14.26
CA PHE A 12 3.46 -18.68 -13.52
C PHE A 12 2.58 -18.78 -12.28
N PHE A 13 2.49 -17.73 -11.47
CA PHE A 13 1.67 -17.75 -10.26
C PHE A 13 0.16 -17.71 -10.54
N SER A 14 -0.27 -17.16 -11.68
CA SER A 14 -1.67 -17.15 -12.11
C SER A 14 -2.22 -18.55 -12.39
N GLN A 15 -1.37 -19.56 -12.52
CA GLN A 15 -1.80 -20.97 -12.63
C GLN A 15 -2.35 -21.52 -11.30
N ILE A 16 -2.29 -20.76 -10.20
CA ILE A 16 -2.87 -21.16 -8.92
C ILE A 16 -4.40 -20.87 -8.94
N PRO A 17 -5.25 -21.89 -8.79
CA PRO A 17 -6.64 -21.81 -9.25
C PRO A 17 -7.63 -21.17 -8.27
N ASN A 18 -7.29 -20.96 -7.00
CA ASN A 18 -8.22 -20.34 -6.04
C ASN A 18 -7.53 -19.73 -4.82
N PHE A 19 -8.28 -18.89 -4.08
CA PHE A 19 -7.86 -18.23 -2.85
C PHE A 19 -7.32 -19.18 -1.77
N HIS A 20 -7.88 -20.39 -1.66
CA HIS A 20 -7.42 -21.33 -0.64
C HIS A 20 -5.98 -21.79 -0.91
N LYS A 21 -5.65 -22.09 -2.17
CA LYS A 21 -4.26 -22.42 -2.58
C LYS A 21 -3.34 -21.21 -2.60
N LEU A 22 -3.89 -20.01 -2.85
CA LEU A 22 -3.14 -18.75 -2.77
C LEU A 22 -2.90 -18.26 -1.33
N SER A 23 -3.53 -18.87 -0.32
CA SER A 23 -3.50 -18.38 1.07
C SER A 23 -2.08 -18.18 1.62
N PHE A 24 -1.14 -19.08 1.31
CA PHE A 24 0.26 -18.93 1.70
C PHE A 24 0.94 -17.72 1.05
N LEU A 25 0.74 -17.54 -0.26
CA LEU A 25 1.28 -16.40 -1.00
C LEU A 25 0.66 -15.08 -0.51
N SER A 26 -0.63 -15.08 -0.20
CA SER A 26 -1.35 -13.95 0.40
C SER A 26 -0.82 -13.61 1.80
N LEU A 27 -0.57 -14.61 2.66
CA LEU A 27 0.04 -14.41 3.97
C LEU A 27 1.44 -13.81 3.84
N MET A 28 2.27 -14.35 2.94
CA MET A 28 3.61 -13.81 2.68
C MET A 28 3.52 -12.35 2.21
N ALA A 29 2.62 -12.04 1.27
CA ALA A 29 2.42 -10.68 0.79
C ALA A 29 1.96 -9.74 1.92
N ALA A 30 1.07 -10.19 2.81
CA ALA A 30 0.67 -9.42 3.98
C ALA A 30 1.86 -9.12 4.89
N VAL A 31 2.67 -10.13 5.25
CA VAL A 31 3.88 -9.95 6.08
C VAL A 31 4.86 -8.96 5.44
N MET A 32 5.09 -9.06 4.13
CA MET A 32 5.96 -8.11 3.42
C MET A 32 5.38 -6.69 3.45
N SER A 33 4.06 -6.54 3.42
CA SER A 33 3.38 -5.24 3.57
C SER A 33 3.63 -4.57 4.91
N PHE A 34 3.43 -5.33 6.00
CA PHE A 34 3.75 -4.85 7.34
C PHE A 34 5.24 -4.52 7.47
N ALA A 35 6.13 -5.31 6.88
CA ALA A 35 7.56 -5.08 6.93
C ALA A 35 7.96 -3.75 6.26
N TYR A 36 7.63 -3.54 4.98
CA TYR A 36 8.03 -2.30 4.31
C TYR A 36 7.36 -1.07 4.92
N ALA A 37 6.10 -1.17 5.35
CA ALA A 37 5.38 -0.04 5.94
C ALA A 37 5.98 0.34 7.30
N SER A 38 6.32 -0.65 8.13
CA SER A 38 6.98 -0.42 9.42
C SER A 38 8.38 0.17 9.25
N ILE A 39 9.14 -0.30 8.26
CA ILE A 39 10.46 0.27 7.92
C ILE A 39 10.31 1.74 7.50
N GLY A 40 9.37 2.04 6.61
CA GLY A 40 9.10 3.41 6.17
C GLY A 40 8.73 4.34 7.32
N ILE A 41 7.87 3.88 8.22
CA ILE A 41 7.49 4.60 9.44
C ILE A 41 8.71 4.84 10.34
N ALA A 42 9.52 3.81 10.60
CA ALA A 42 10.70 3.92 11.45
C ALA A 42 11.74 4.91 10.87
N LEU A 43 11.96 4.85 9.56
CA LEU A 43 12.84 5.78 8.85
C LEU A 43 12.30 7.22 8.92
N ALA A 44 10.99 7.43 8.85
CA ALA A 44 10.38 8.76 9.01
C ALA A 44 10.43 9.31 10.44
N ILE A 45 10.37 8.43 11.45
CA ILE A 45 10.48 8.83 12.87
C ILE A 45 11.89 9.34 13.18
N ALA A 46 12.94 8.72 12.65
CA ALA A 46 14.33 9.05 12.98
C ALA A 46 14.67 10.56 12.82
N PRO A 47 14.44 11.22 11.67
CA PRO A 47 14.71 12.65 11.52
C PRO A 47 13.76 13.51 12.38
N VAL A 48 12.49 13.13 12.48
CA VAL A 48 11.48 13.86 13.29
C VAL A 48 11.87 13.87 14.77
N ALA A 49 12.26 12.72 15.33
CA ALA A 49 12.73 12.58 16.70
C ALA A 49 14.06 13.33 16.93
N GLY A 50 14.91 13.42 15.91
CA GLY A 50 16.14 14.23 15.92
C GLY A 50 15.92 15.74 15.74
N GLY A 51 14.67 16.21 15.71
CA GLY A 51 14.32 17.63 15.54
C GLY A 51 14.47 18.14 14.10
N LYS A 52 14.80 17.26 13.14
CA LYS A 52 14.87 17.59 11.71
C LYS A 52 13.50 17.35 11.08
N VAL A 53 12.70 18.41 11.04
CA VAL A 53 11.38 18.40 10.40
C VAL A 53 11.43 19.12 9.05
N GLY A 54 10.62 18.66 8.10
CA GLY A 54 10.44 19.32 6.83
C GLY A 54 9.68 20.65 6.97
N LYS A 55 9.68 21.46 5.91
CA LYS A 55 8.87 22.69 5.86
C LYS A 55 7.39 22.34 5.74
N THR A 56 6.68 22.27 6.86
CA THR A 56 5.25 21.93 6.92
C THR A 56 4.36 23.16 6.98
N ASN A 57 3.17 23.08 6.37
CA ASN A 57 2.08 24.06 6.55
C ASN A 57 0.73 23.33 6.74
N MET A 58 -0.24 24.01 7.37
CA MET A 58 -1.59 23.48 7.59
C MET A 58 -2.33 23.09 6.31
N THR A 59 -2.03 23.74 5.19
CA THR A 59 -2.67 23.46 3.87
C THR A 59 -1.73 22.81 2.87
N GLY A 60 -0.61 22.23 3.33
CA GLY A 60 0.38 21.61 2.44
C GLY A 60 1.21 22.63 1.67
N THR A 61 1.59 22.25 0.44
CA THR A 61 2.33 23.09 -0.51
C THR A 61 1.71 24.48 -0.69
N VAL A 62 2.53 25.51 -0.78
CA VAL A 62 2.12 26.92 -0.84
C VAL A 62 2.05 27.40 -2.29
N VAL A 63 0.96 28.08 -2.65
CA VAL A 63 0.76 28.65 -4.00
C VAL A 63 1.76 29.78 -4.25
N GLY A 64 2.40 29.77 -5.41
CA GLY A 64 3.40 30.76 -5.80
C GLY A 64 4.79 30.53 -5.22
N VAL A 65 4.94 29.56 -4.30
CA VAL A 65 6.23 29.14 -3.74
C VAL A 65 6.58 27.72 -4.20
N ASP A 66 5.69 26.75 -3.91
CA ASP A 66 5.93 25.34 -4.20
C ASP A 66 5.22 24.90 -5.49
N VAL A 67 4.05 25.47 -5.78
CA VAL A 67 3.17 25.09 -6.91
C VAL A 67 2.32 26.26 -7.39
N THR A 68 1.77 26.17 -8.61
CA THR A 68 0.70 27.08 -9.06
C THR A 68 -0.66 26.73 -8.41
N ALA A 69 -1.62 27.65 -8.47
CA ALA A 69 -2.97 27.40 -7.93
C ALA A 69 -3.65 26.20 -8.60
N ALA A 70 -3.54 26.10 -9.93
CA ALA A 70 -4.08 24.99 -10.71
C ALA A 70 -3.43 23.65 -10.32
N GLN A 71 -2.11 23.63 -10.15
CA GLN A 71 -1.39 22.43 -9.69
C GLN A 71 -1.81 22.01 -8.29
N LYS A 72 -2.00 22.97 -7.36
CA LYS A 72 -2.47 22.65 -6.01
C LYS A 72 -3.84 21.98 -6.04
N ILE A 73 -4.79 22.52 -6.82
CA ILE A 73 -6.13 21.92 -7.02
C ILE A 73 -6.02 20.52 -7.61
N TRP A 74 -5.23 20.35 -8.67
CA TRP A 74 -5.04 19.06 -9.34
C TRP A 74 -4.41 18.01 -8.42
N ARG A 75 -3.41 18.38 -7.63
CA ARG A 75 -2.79 17.49 -6.64
C ARG A 75 -3.76 17.11 -5.53
N SER A 76 -4.63 18.02 -5.09
CA SER A 76 -5.68 17.68 -4.12
C SER A 76 -6.65 16.63 -4.69
N PHE A 77 -7.08 16.77 -5.95
CA PHE A 77 -7.93 15.76 -6.59
C PHE A 77 -7.24 14.41 -6.78
N GLN A 78 -5.95 14.42 -7.17
CA GLN A 78 -5.16 13.19 -7.23
C GLN A 78 -5.08 12.50 -5.86
N ALA A 79 -4.79 13.24 -4.79
CA ALA A 79 -4.74 12.66 -3.44
C ALA A 79 -6.08 12.04 -3.02
N VAL A 80 -7.22 12.64 -3.38
CA VAL A 80 -8.55 12.05 -3.15
C VAL A 80 -8.72 10.77 -3.99
N GLY A 81 -8.28 10.78 -5.24
CA GLY A 81 -8.28 9.61 -6.12
C GLY A 81 -7.42 8.46 -5.58
N ASP A 82 -6.22 8.77 -5.08
CA ASP A 82 -5.30 7.79 -4.49
C ASP A 82 -5.90 7.15 -3.23
N ILE A 83 -6.55 7.95 -2.36
CA ILE A 83 -7.28 7.44 -1.20
C ILE A 83 -8.42 6.52 -1.64
N ALA A 84 -9.23 6.94 -2.63
CA ALA A 84 -10.33 6.13 -3.12
C ALA A 84 -9.85 4.80 -3.72
N PHE A 85 -8.77 4.84 -4.51
CA PHE A 85 -8.15 3.66 -5.11
C PHE A 85 -7.59 2.71 -4.03
N ALA A 86 -6.98 3.24 -2.98
CA ALA A 86 -6.41 2.44 -1.90
C ALA A 86 -7.44 1.62 -1.10
N TYR A 87 -8.73 1.95 -1.21
CA TYR A 87 -9.86 1.20 -0.61
C TYR A 87 -10.72 0.45 -1.64
N ALA A 88 -10.26 0.30 -2.88
CA ALA A 88 -10.97 -0.42 -3.94
C ALA A 88 -10.77 -1.96 -3.83
N TYR A 89 -11.33 -2.58 -2.78
CA TYR A 89 -11.21 -4.05 -2.55
C TYR A 89 -12.56 -4.79 -2.52
N ALA A 90 -13.66 -4.11 -2.85
CA ALA A 90 -15.01 -4.65 -2.71
C ALA A 90 -15.28 -5.92 -3.54
N THR A 91 -14.72 -6.00 -4.76
CA THR A 91 -14.86 -7.19 -5.62
C THR A 91 -14.19 -8.41 -5.00
N VAL A 92 -12.97 -8.26 -4.49
CA VAL A 92 -12.24 -9.31 -3.77
C VAL A 92 -12.96 -9.72 -2.48
N LEU A 93 -13.53 -8.75 -1.75
CA LEU A 93 -14.31 -9.02 -0.53
C LEU A 93 -15.47 -9.98 -0.81
N ILE A 94 -16.24 -9.72 -1.87
CA ILE A 94 -17.42 -10.53 -2.23
C ILE A 94 -17.01 -11.97 -2.56
N GLU A 95 -15.97 -12.16 -3.38
CA GLU A 95 -15.46 -13.50 -3.71
C GLU A 95 -14.95 -14.25 -2.47
N ILE A 96 -14.23 -13.58 -1.56
CA ILE A 96 -13.81 -14.22 -0.31
C ILE A 96 -15.03 -14.63 0.51
N GLN A 97 -16.07 -13.77 0.57
CA GLN A 97 -17.28 -14.05 1.33
C GLN A 97 -17.98 -15.33 0.84
N ASP A 98 -18.07 -15.52 -0.48
CA ASP A 98 -18.72 -16.69 -1.10
C ASP A 98 -17.99 -18.02 -0.79
N THR A 99 -16.71 -17.96 -0.44
CA THR A 99 -15.92 -19.14 -0.06
C THR A 99 -16.00 -19.52 1.43
N LEU A 100 -16.64 -18.70 2.26
CA LEU A 100 -16.65 -18.92 3.70
C LEU A 100 -17.57 -20.07 4.11
N ARG A 101 -17.26 -20.69 5.25
CA ARG A 101 -18.13 -21.71 5.84
C ARG A 101 -19.40 -21.05 6.38
N SER A 102 -20.50 -21.79 6.39
CA SER A 102 -21.82 -21.33 6.83
C SER A 102 -21.93 -20.93 8.31
N SER A 103 -20.95 -21.31 9.15
CA SER A 103 -20.93 -20.98 10.58
C SER A 103 -19.56 -20.43 11.02
N PRO A 104 -19.50 -19.20 11.59
CA PRO A 104 -20.59 -18.22 11.70
C PRO A 104 -21.01 -17.70 10.32
N ALA A 105 -22.18 -17.03 10.24
CA ALA A 105 -22.65 -16.44 8.99
C ALA A 105 -21.54 -15.61 8.30
N GLU A 106 -21.40 -15.78 6.99
CA GLU A 106 -20.30 -15.25 6.18
C GLU A 106 -20.18 -13.73 6.33
N ASN A 107 -21.31 -13.02 6.38
CA ASN A 107 -21.36 -11.58 6.60
C ASN A 107 -20.75 -11.16 7.96
N LYS A 108 -20.87 -11.99 9.00
CA LYS A 108 -20.34 -11.71 10.35
C LYS A 108 -18.83 -11.95 10.37
N ALA A 109 -18.38 -13.04 9.74
CA ALA A 109 -16.96 -13.34 9.57
C ALA A 109 -16.27 -12.25 8.73
N MET A 110 -16.83 -11.91 7.57
CA MET A 110 -16.30 -10.85 6.70
C MET A 110 -16.34 -9.48 7.36
N LYS A 111 -17.43 -9.10 8.04
CA LYS A 111 -17.47 -7.81 8.74
C LYS A 111 -16.35 -7.67 9.76
N ARG A 112 -16.02 -8.74 10.49
CA ARG A 112 -14.89 -8.74 11.42
C ARG A 112 -13.55 -8.64 10.67
N ALA A 113 -13.36 -9.43 9.63
CA ALA A 113 -12.14 -9.41 8.82
C ALA A 113 -11.92 -8.03 8.17
N SER A 114 -12.93 -7.48 7.49
CA SER A 114 -12.89 -6.16 6.88
C SER A 114 -12.67 -5.05 7.90
N PHE A 115 -13.30 -5.12 9.08
CA PHE A 115 -13.04 -4.14 10.14
C PHE A 115 -11.57 -4.14 10.57
N VAL A 116 -10.99 -5.32 10.82
CA VAL A 116 -9.57 -5.44 11.19
C VAL A 116 -8.67 -4.97 10.05
N GLY A 117 -8.93 -5.41 8.82
CA GLY A 117 -8.16 -5.06 7.63
C GLY A 117 -8.16 -3.55 7.36
N VAL A 118 -9.35 -2.95 7.24
CA VAL A 118 -9.51 -1.51 6.97
C VAL A 118 -8.90 -0.68 8.10
N SER A 119 -9.15 -1.02 9.36
CA SER A 119 -8.59 -0.29 10.50
C SER A 119 -7.06 -0.33 10.49
N THR A 120 -6.48 -1.50 10.19
CA THR A 120 -5.02 -1.67 10.13
C THR A 120 -4.42 -0.86 8.99
N THR A 121 -4.97 -0.98 7.78
CA THR A 121 -4.51 -0.20 6.62
C THR A 121 -4.64 1.30 6.86
N THR A 122 -5.76 1.75 7.44
CA THR A 122 -5.99 3.16 7.79
C THR A 122 -4.93 3.66 8.76
N PHE A 123 -4.62 2.89 9.79
CA PHE A 123 -3.59 3.23 10.77
C PHE A 123 -2.22 3.41 10.11
N PHE A 124 -1.79 2.47 9.26
CA PHE A 124 -0.52 2.58 8.54
C PHE A 124 -0.49 3.75 7.57
N TYR A 125 -1.57 4.00 6.81
CA TYR A 125 -1.63 5.14 5.89
C TYR A 125 -1.56 6.49 6.60
N ILE A 126 -2.27 6.64 7.73
CA ILE A 126 -2.19 7.86 8.54
C ILE A 126 -0.77 8.04 9.08
N LEU A 127 -0.15 6.97 9.61
CA LEU A 127 1.23 7.06 10.10
C LEU A 127 2.22 7.43 9.00
N CYS A 128 2.19 6.75 7.86
CA CYS A 128 3.06 7.05 6.73
C CYS A 128 2.84 8.49 6.21
N GLY A 129 1.59 8.91 6.06
CA GLY A 129 1.25 10.25 5.60
C GLY A 129 1.69 11.34 6.58
N CYS A 130 1.37 11.20 7.87
CA CYS A 130 1.71 12.20 8.89
C CYS A 130 3.22 12.25 9.18
N LEU A 131 3.87 11.10 9.38
CA LEU A 131 5.30 11.06 9.68
C LEU A 131 6.15 11.38 8.45
N GLY A 132 5.77 10.91 7.27
CA GLY A 132 6.40 11.29 6.01
C GLY A 132 6.29 12.79 5.76
N TYR A 133 5.10 13.37 5.95
CA TYR A 133 4.94 14.82 5.84
C TYR A 133 5.69 15.59 6.94
N ALA A 134 5.77 15.08 8.16
CA ALA A 134 6.60 15.70 9.21
C ALA A 134 8.10 15.66 8.87
N ALA A 135 8.58 14.57 8.28
CA ALA A 135 9.98 14.40 7.89
C ALA A 135 10.36 15.26 6.67
N PHE A 136 9.49 15.33 5.65
CA PHE A 136 9.83 15.94 4.34
C PHE A 136 9.10 17.25 4.04
N GLY A 137 8.01 17.55 4.75
CA GLY A 137 7.21 18.76 4.58
C GLY A 137 6.59 18.87 3.19
N ASN A 138 6.55 20.09 2.66
CA ASN A 138 6.00 20.39 1.33
C ASN A 138 6.76 19.69 0.17
N LYS A 139 7.90 19.04 0.45
CA LYS A 139 8.67 18.26 -0.51
C LYS A 139 8.52 16.75 -0.29
N ALA A 140 7.53 16.31 0.49
CA ALA A 140 7.22 14.89 0.65
C ALA A 140 7.00 14.24 -0.73
N PRO A 141 7.74 13.17 -1.05
CA PRO A 141 7.55 12.45 -2.29
C PRO A 141 6.29 11.57 -2.25
N GLY A 142 5.88 11.04 -3.41
CA GLY A 142 4.73 10.14 -3.51
C GLY A 142 4.99 8.79 -2.85
N ASP A 143 6.19 8.26 -3.02
CA ASP A 143 6.69 7.10 -2.29
C ASP A 143 8.07 7.40 -1.69
N PHE A 144 8.14 7.65 -0.38
CA PHE A 144 9.42 8.01 0.25
C PHE A 144 10.41 6.84 0.42
N LEU A 145 10.02 5.59 0.13
CA LEU A 145 10.94 4.44 0.12
C LEU A 145 11.65 4.27 -1.24
N THR A 146 11.04 4.75 -2.33
CA THR A 146 11.60 4.63 -3.70
C THR A 146 12.01 5.96 -4.32
N ASP A 147 11.27 7.05 -4.05
CA ASP A 147 11.55 8.40 -4.57
C ASP A 147 12.54 9.17 -3.68
N PHE A 148 13.57 8.48 -3.20
CA PHE A 148 14.70 9.10 -2.49
C PHE A 148 14.34 9.85 -1.19
N GLY A 149 13.29 9.45 -0.48
CA GLY A 149 12.97 10.01 0.83
C GLY A 149 14.06 9.68 1.87
N PHE A 150 14.57 8.45 1.84
CA PHE A 150 15.68 8.02 2.69
C PHE A 150 16.81 7.46 1.84
N TYR A 151 18.06 7.71 2.25
CA TYR A 151 19.26 7.17 1.60
C TYR A 151 20.07 6.27 2.53
N GLU A 152 19.90 6.39 3.84
CA GLU A 152 20.65 5.62 4.83
C GLU A 152 19.70 5.03 5.89
N PRO A 153 19.93 3.78 6.32
CA PRO A 153 20.93 2.85 5.81
C PRO A 153 20.49 2.16 4.50
N PHE A 154 21.36 2.13 3.48
CA PHE A 154 21.03 1.61 2.14
C PHE A 154 20.43 0.19 2.14
N TRP A 155 21.02 -0.73 2.92
CA TRP A 155 20.56 -2.13 2.97
C TRP A 155 19.12 -2.28 3.44
N LEU A 156 18.66 -1.39 4.33
CA LEU A 156 17.31 -1.44 4.88
C LEU A 156 16.29 -0.94 3.87
N ILE A 157 16.69 0.04 3.06
CA ILE A 157 15.89 0.55 1.94
C ILE A 157 15.80 -0.52 0.84
N ASP A 158 16.91 -1.16 0.49
CA ASP A 158 16.91 -2.27 -0.47
C ASP A 158 16.03 -3.43 -0.01
N PHE A 159 16.10 -3.76 1.29
CA PHE A 159 15.23 -4.78 1.87
C PHE A 159 13.75 -4.38 1.83
N ALA A 160 13.41 -3.13 2.16
CA ALA A 160 12.04 -2.63 2.05
C ALA A 160 11.52 -2.70 0.61
N ASN A 161 12.35 -2.35 -0.37
CA ASN A 161 12.01 -2.45 -1.79
C ASN A 161 11.83 -3.90 -2.26
N ALA A 162 12.64 -4.83 -1.77
CA ALA A 162 12.43 -6.25 -2.00
C ALA A 162 11.09 -6.73 -1.40
N CYS A 163 10.74 -6.28 -0.18
CA CYS A 163 9.44 -6.54 0.42
C CYS A 163 8.29 -5.98 -0.44
N ILE A 164 8.40 -4.76 -0.97
CA ILE A 164 7.40 -4.19 -1.89
C ILE A 164 7.25 -5.09 -3.13
N ALA A 165 8.34 -5.51 -3.76
CA ALA A 165 8.28 -6.37 -4.94
C ALA A 165 7.55 -7.71 -4.64
N VAL A 166 7.87 -8.37 -3.53
CA VAL A 166 7.20 -9.62 -3.12
C VAL A 166 5.74 -9.38 -2.75
N HIS A 167 5.42 -8.29 -2.07
CA HIS A 167 4.04 -7.89 -1.77
C HIS A 167 3.22 -7.73 -3.06
N LEU A 168 3.75 -7.00 -4.05
CA LEU A 168 3.08 -6.77 -5.34
C LEU A 168 2.86 -8.06 -6.13
N ILE A 169 3.76 -9.05 -6.00
CA ILE A 169 3.55 -10.38 -6.58
C ILE A 169 2.27 -11.01 -6.02
N GLY A 170 2.16 -11.13 -4.70
CA GLY A 170 0.97 -11.75 -4.10
C GLY A 170 -0.30 -10.90 -4.23
N ALA A 171 -0.18 -9.58 -4.13
CA ALA A 171 -1.32 -8.66 -4.27
C ALA A 171 -1.97 -8.76 -5.66
N TYR A 172 -1.16 -8.81 -6.72
CA TYR A 172 -1.65 -9.02 -8.08
C TYR A 172 -2.45 -10.32 -8.17
N GLN A 173 -1.91 -11.42 -7.63
CA GLN A 173 -2.57 -12.72 -7.68
C GLN A 173 -3.93 -12.70 -6.98
N VAL A 174 -4.01 -12.13 -5.78
CA VAL A 174 -5.28 -11.97 -5.04
C VAL A 174 -6.27 -11.10 -5.81
N PHE A 175 -5.82 -10.02 -6.44
CA PHE A 175 -6.68 -9.09 -7.16
C PHE A 175 -7.14 -9.63 -8.53
N ALA A 176 -6.35 -10.50 -9.16
CA ALA A 176 -6.67 -11.08 -10.46
C ALA A 176 -7.66 -12.25 -10.37
N GLN A 177 -7.76 -12.93 -9.21
CA GLN A 177 -8.65 -14.09 -9.04
C GLN A 177 -10.12 -13.83 -9.42
N PRO A 178 -10.78 -12.73 -8.99
CA PRO A 178 -12.16 -12.46 -9.41
C PRO A 178 -12.31 -12.32 -10.94
N ILE A 179 -11.26 -11.83 -11.61
CA ILE A 179 -11.25 -11.70 -13.07
C ILE A 179 -11.10 -13.09 -13.72
N PHE A 180 -10.19 -13.92 -13.21
CA PHE A 180 -10.00 -15.28 -13.72
C PHE A 180 -11.27 -16.12 -13.56
N GLN A 181 -11.91 -16.09 -12.38
CA GLN A 181 -13.18 -16.77 -12.14
C GLN A 181 -14.33 -16.28 -13.05
N PHE A 182 -14.28 -15.03 -13.49
CA PHE A 182 -15.28 -14.49 -14.41
C PHE A 182 -15.06 -14.94 -15.86
N VAL A 183 -13.81 -15.16 -16.27
CA VAL A 183 -13.43 -15.45 -17.67
C VAL A 183 -13.26 -16.94 -17.95
N GLU A 184 -12.78 -17.72 -16.97
CA GLU A 184 -12.48 -19.16 -17.06
C GLU A 184 -13.45 -19.98 -16.20
#